data_AF-A0A661KV00-F1
#
_entry.id   AF-A0A661KV00-F1
#
_cell.length_a   1.000
_cell.length_b   1.000
_cell.length_c   1.000
_cell.angle_alpha   90.00
_cell.angle_beta   90.00
_cell.angle_gamma   90.00
#
_symmetry.space_group_name_H-M   'P 1'
#
loop_
_entity.id
_entity.type
_entity.pdbx_description
1 polymer ?
#
loop_
_entity_poly.entity_id
_entity_poly.type
_entity_poly.pdbx_seq_one_letter_code
_entity_poly.pdbx_strand_id
1 'polypeptide(L)'
;MHHFIYRDSELYCEDVPIRKIADQIGTPFYLYSHATLVRHFNAFDSSFDGIDHLTCFSVKSNSNIAVLKLFSKLGAGADIVSGGELYRAIKAGIDPAKIVYSGVGKREDEMEYALSCDILMFNVESHQELIRLNEVAQGLNK
;
A
#
# COMPACT_ATOMS: atom_id res chain seq x y z
N MET A 1 -13.09 -15.08 -1.73
CA MET A 1 -13.69 -15.29 -3.08
C MET A 1 -13.59 -13.98 -3.85
N HIS A 2 -13.43 -14.03 -5.17
CA HIS A 2 -13.08 -12.90 -6.06
C HIS A 2 -14.15 -12.68 -7.14
N HIS A 3 -14.16 -11.51 -7.80
CA HIS A 3 -15.08 -11.20 -8.91
C HIS A 3 -14.54 -11.65 -10.28
N PHE A 4 -13.94 -12.83 -10.32
CA PHE A 4 -13.63 -13.55 -11.56
C PHE A 4 -14.59 -14.73 -11.65
N ILE A 5 -15.54 -14.66 -12.60
CA ILE A 5 -16.70 -15.55 -12.65
C ILE A 5 -16.95 -15.95 -14.10
N TYR A 6 -17.27 -17.22 -14.33
CA TYR A 6 -17.75 -17.68 -15.62
C TYR A 6 -19.23 -17.33 -15.82
N ARG A 7 -19.56 -16.76 -16.98
CA ARG A 7 -20.93 -16.56 -17.47
C ARG A 7 -21.00 -17.22 -18.84
N ASP A 8 -21.86 -18.22 -19.00
CA ASP A 8 -22.03 -18.95 -20.27
C ASP A 8 -20.70 -19.41 -20.91
N SER A 9 -19.80 -19.99 -20.10
CA SER A 9 -18.46 -20.47 -20.49
C SER A 9 -17.43 -19.40 -20.88
N GLU A 10 -17.73 -18.11 -20.70
CA GLU A 10 -16.77 -17.01 -20.86
C GLU A 10 -16.38 -16.45 -19.49
N LEU A 11 -15.08 -16.18 -19.29
CA LEU A 11 -14.56 -15.66 -18.02
C LEU A 11 -14.64 -14.13 -17.98
N TYR A 12 -15.26 -13.60 -16.93
CA TYR A 12 -15.42 -12.17 -16.69
C TYR A 12 -14.57 -11.72 -15.51
N CYS A 13 -14.04 -10.50 -15.60
CA CYS A 13 -13.62 -9.73 -14.44
C CYS A 13 -14.70 -8.69 -14.16
N GLU A 14 -15.42 -8.86 -13.05
CA GLU A 14 -16.64 -8.11 -12.75
C GLU A 14 -17.66 -8.28 -13.89
N ASP A 15 -18.00 -7.20 -14.59
CA ASP A 15 -18.94 -7.22 -15.73
C ASP A 15 -18.27 -7.13 -17.09
N VAL A 16 -16.93 -7.25 -17.15
CA VAL A 16 -16.17 -7.16 -18.40
C VAL A 16 -15.63 -8.53 -18.81
N PRO A 17 -15.91 -9.01 -20.03
CA PRO A 17 -15.29 -10.23 -20.55
C PRO A 17 -13.78 -10.07 -20.65
N ILE A 18 -13.00 -11.00 -20.10
CA ILE A 18 -11.53 -10.90 -20.09
C ILE A 18 -10.97 -10.95 -21.52
N ARG A 19 -11.62 -11.68 -22.43
CA ARG A 19 -11.22 -11.73 -23.85
C ARG A 19 -11.23 -10.35 -24.49
N LYS A 20 -12.24 -9.54 -24.21
CA LYS A 20 -12.32 -8.16 -24.72
C LYS A 20 -11.12 -7.32 -24.27
N ILE A 21 -10.67 -7.50 -23.03
CA ILE A 21 -9.48 -6.81 -22.49
C ILE A 21 -8.21 -7.35 -23.17
N ALA A 22 -8.10 -8.68 -23.32
CA ALA A 22 -6.97 -9.33 -23.97
C ALA A 22 -6.79 -8.88 -25.42
N ASP A 23 -7.88 -8.77 -26.18
CA ASP A 23 -7.87 -8.33 -27.57
C ASP A 23 -7.46 -6.84 -27.69
N GLN A 24 -7.81 -6.01 -26.70
CA GLN A 24 -7.49 -4.57 -26.70
C GLN A 24 -6.07 -4.25 -26.22
N ILE A 25 -5.58 -4.96 -25.20
CA ILE A 25 -4.29 -4.67 -24.54
C ILE A 25 -3.15 -5.56 -25.09
N GLY A 26 -3.48 -6.75 -25.58
CA GLY A 26 -2.51 -7.79 -25.91
C GLY A 26 -2.05 -8.56 -24.67
N THR A 27 -1.58 -9.78 -24.89
CA THR A 27 -1.10 -10.69 -23.83
C THR A 27 0.43 -10.79 -23.81
N PRO A 28 1.06 -10.95 -22.63
CA PRO A 28 0.46 -11.10 -21.30
C PRO A 28 0.10 -9.76 -20.63
N PHE A 29 -0.92 -9.76 -19.76
CA PHE A 29 -1.27 -8.63 -18.90
C PHE A 29 -1.72 -9.11 -17.51
N TYR A 30 -1.56 -8.25 -16.51
CA TYR A 30 -2.20 -8.41 -15.21
C TYR A 30 -3.54 -7.68 -15.20
N LEU A 31 -4.56 -8.32 -14.60
CA LEU A 31 -5.89 -7.76 -14.43
C LEU A 31 -6.29 -7.81 -12.97
N TYR A 32 -6.74 -6.68 -12.43
CA TYR A 32 -7.20 -6.56 -11.06
C TYR A 32 -8.69 -6.23 -11.03
N SER A 33 -9.44 -6.84 -10.11
CA SER A 33 -10.83 -6.46 -9.85
C SER A 33 -10.88 -5.41 -8.74
N HIS A 34 -11.41 -4.24 -9.06
CA HIS A 34 -11.67 -3.16 -8.11
C HIS A 34 -12.63 -3.63 -7.01
N ALA A 35 -13.76 -4.25 -7.38
CA ALA A 35 -14.75 -4.72 -6.42
C ALA A 35 -14.18 -5.79 -5.46
N THR A 36 -13.24 -6.60 -5.93
CA THR A 36 -12.55 -7.60 -5.10
C THR A 36 -11.64 -6.93 -4.07
N LEU A 37 -10.83 -5.95 -4.48
CA LEU A 37 -9.94 -5.22 -3.57
C LEU A 37 -10.74 -4.46 -2.50
N VAL A 38 -11.81 -3.75 -2.89
CA VAL A 38 -12.70 -3.03 -1.96
C VAL A 38 -13.31 -3.99 -0.95
N ARG A 39 -13.89 -5.12 -1.41
CA ARG A 39 -14.51 -6.09 -0.50
C ARG A 39 -13.52 -6.63 0.52
N HIS A 40 -12.31 -6.99 0.09
CA HIS A 40 -11.31 -7.56 0.99
C HIS A 40 -10.78 -6.55 2.00
N PHE A 41 -10.56 -5.30 1.59
CA PHE A 41 -10.20 -4.23 2.52
C PHE A 41 -11.31 -4.03 3.56
N ASN A 42 -12.55 -3.80 3.11
CA ASN A 42 -13.67 -3.56 4.01
C ASN A 42 -13.94 -4.74 4.95
N ALA A 43 -13.82 -5.98 4.48
CA ALA A 43 -14.00 -7.15 5.33
C ALA A 43 -12.97 -7.22 6.46
N PHE A 44 -11.72 -6.81 6.19
CA PHE A 44 -10.69 -6.74 7.22
C PHE A 44 -10.92 -5.56 8.17
N ASP A 45 -11.10 -4.36 7.61
CA ASP A 45 -11.23 -3.10 8.35
C ASP A 45 -12.47 -3.11 9.28
N SER A 46 -13.64 -3.47 8.74
CA SER A 46 -14.89 -3.55 9.54
C SER A 46 -14.89 -4.64 10.60
N SER A 47 -13.97 -5.62 10.55
CA SER A 47 -13.84 -6.61 11.63
C SER A 47 -13.33 -5.99 12.94
N PHE A 48 -12.77 -4.77 12.87
CA PHE A 48 -12.32 -3.99 14.02
C PHE A 48 -13.27 -2.83 14.36
N ASP A 49 -14.49 -2.83 13.83
CA ASP A 49 -15.50 -1.82 14.16
C ASP A 49 -15.71 -1.72 15.68
N GLY A 50 -15.65 -0.50 16.21
CA GLY A 50 -15.74 -0.22 17.65
C GLY A 50 -14.40 -0.21 18.39
N ILE A 51 -13.29 -0.52 17.71
CA ILE A 51 -11.92 -0.36 18.23
C ILE A 51 -11.24 0.74 17.44
N ASP A 52 -10.55 1.66 18.13
CA ASP A 52 -9.70 2.64 17.44
C ASP A 52 -8.54 1.92 16.77
N HIS A 53 -8.48 1.99 15.44
CA HIS A 53 -7.53 1.24 14.63
C HIS A 53 -7.16 1.96 13.34
N LEU A 54 -6.04 1.56 12.75
CA LEU A 54 -5.59 1.97 11.43
C LEU A 54 -5.16 0.74 10.63
N THR A 55 -5.84 0.48 9.52
CA THR A 55 -5.45 -0.58 8.58
C THR A 55 -4.36 -0.07 7.63
N CYS A 56 -3.11 -0.50 7.84
CA CYS A 56 -1.98 -0.21 6.96
C CYS A 56 -1.79 -1.31 5.91
N PHE A 57 -2.07 -1.01 4.64
CA PHE A 57 -1.87 -1.98 3.55
C PHE A 57 -0.36 -2.18 3.28
N SER A 58 0.10 -3.44 3.27
CA SER A 58 1.51 -3.75 2.99
C SER A 58 1.83 -3.57 1.51
N VAL A 59 2.50 -2.46 1.18
CA VAL A 59 2.70 -1.97 -0.19
C VAL A 59 3.46 -2.96 -1.07
N LYS A 60 4.40 -3.71 -0.49
CA LYS A 60 5.20 -4.74 -1.18
C LYS A 60 4.37 -5.82 -1.87
N SER A 61 3.13 -6.05 -1.42
CA SER A 61 2.24 -7.05 -2.01
C SER A 61 1.72 -6.65 -3.40
N ASN A 62 1.43 -5.36 -3.61
CA ASN A 62 1.10 -4.77 -4.90
C ASN A 62 1.24 -3.24 -4.85
N SER A 63 2.35 -2.72 -5.36
CA SER A 63 2.68 -1.29 -5.31
C SER A 63 2.23 -0.51 -6.56
N ASN A 64 1.24 -1.04 -7.30
CA ASN A 64 0.60 -0.32 -8.39
C ASN A 64 -0.12 0.92 -7.85
N ILE A 65 0.17 2.10 -8.42
CA ILE A 65 -0.37 3.39 -7.93
C ILE A 65 -1.90 3.43 -7.97
N ALA A 66 -2.56 2.79 -8.94
CA ALA A 66 -4.02 2.75 -9.00
C ALA A 66 -4.62 1.90 -7.87
N VAL A 67 -3.96 0.80 -7.49
CA VAL A 67 -4.35 -0.04 -6.35
C VAL A 67 -4.15 0.71 -5.03
N LEU A 68 -3.00 1.36 -4.84
CA LEU A 68 -2.76 2.18 -3.66
C LEU A 68 -3.74 3.36 -3.55
N LYS A 69 -4.08 3.99 -4.69
CA LYS A 69 -5.05 5.08 -4.75
C LYS A 69 -6.46 4.62 -4.38
N LEU A 70 -6.81 3.38 -4.74
CA LEU A 70 -8.06 2.77 -4.29
C LEU A 70 -8.09 2.66 -2.76
N PHE A 71 -7.04 2.10 -2.15
CA PHE A 71 -6.98 1.94 -0.69
C PHE A 71 -6.91 3.29 0.05
N SER A 72 -6.19 4.27 -0.47
CA SER A 72 -6.22 5.66 0.02
C SER A 72 -7.66 6.20 0.11
N LYS A 73 -8.47 6.01 -0.94
CA LYS A 73 -9.88 6.44 -0.95
C LYS A 73 -10.76 5.72 0.07
N LEU A 74 -10.38 4.51 0.49
CA LEU A 74 -11.05 3.76 1.54
C LEU A 74 -10.56 4.16 2.95
N GLY A 75 -9.59 5.07 3.05
CA GLY A 75 -9.05 5.56 4.33
C GLY A 75 -7.85 4.79 4.86
N ALA A 76 -7.33 3.82 4.09
CA ALA A 76 -6.20 2.98 4.47
C ALA A 76 -4.91 3.78 4.72
N GLY A 77 -4.09 3.28 5.64
CA GLY A 77 -2.68 3.61 5.75
C GLY A 77 -1.80 2.76 4.82
N ALA A 78 -0.49 2.92 4.95
CA ALA A 78 0.49 2.10 4.24
C ALA A 78 1.56 1.55 5.17
N ASP A 79 1.85 0.25 5.06
CA ASP A 79 3.08 -0.35 5.57
C ASP A 79 4.09 -0.46 4.43
N ILE A 80 5.18 0.30 4.53
CA ILE A 80 6.23 0.39 3.53
C ILE A 80 7.53 -0.22 4.03
N VAL A 81 8.39 -0.65 3.10
CA VAL A 81 9.73 -1.17 3.39
C VAL A 81 10.85 -0.46 2.64
N SER A 82 10.55 0.61 1.89
CA SER A 82 11.55 1.44 1.20
C SER A 82 11.06 2.86 0.93
N GLY A 83 11.98 3.79 0.69
CA GLY A 83 11.69 5.14 0.22
C GLY A 83 10.99 5.16 -1.15
N GLY A 84 11.21 4.14 -1.99
CA GLY A 84 10.47 3.97 -3.24
C GLY A 84 8.98 3.64 -3.02
N GLU A 85 8.65 2.88 -1.98
CA GLU A 85 7.28 2.62 -1.58
C GLU A 85 6.64 3.84 -0.89
N LEU A 86 7.40 4.59 -0.07
CA LEU A 86 6.97 5.88 0.46
C LEU A 86 6.53 6.82 -0.67
N TYR A 87 7.39 6.98 -1.69
CA TYR A 87 7.08 7.79 -2.87
C TYR A 87 5.78 7.34 -3.55
N ARG A 88 5.60 6.03 -3.74
CA ARG A 88 4.39 5.48 -4.37
C ARG A 88 3.14 5.69 -3.52
N ALA A 89 3.22 5.51 -2.22
CA ALA A 89 2.11 5.72 -1.28
C ALA A 89 1.65 7.18 -1.29
N ILE A 90 2.58 8.12 -1.16
CA ILE A 90 2.27 9.57 -1.22
C ILE A 90 1.71 9.94 -2.59
N LYS A 91 2.32 9.47 -3.68
CA LYS A 91 1.83 9.72 -5.05
C LYS A 91 0.43 9.16 -5.29
N ALA A 92 0.06 8.07 -4.62
CA ALA A 92 -1.27 7.50 -4.66
C ALA A 92 -2.30 8.28 -3.81
N GLY A 93 -1.84 9.23 -2.98
CA GLY A 93 -2.68 10.05 -2.10
C GLY A 93 -2.88 9.45 -0.71
N ILE A 94 -2.03 8.52 -0.26
CA ILE A 94 -2.04 8.07 1.13
C ILE A 94 -1.45 9.19 1.99
N ASP A 95 -2.17 9.56 3.06
CA ASP A 95 -1.71 10.54 4.03
C ASP A 95 -0.44 10.04 4.73
N PRO A 96 0.69 10.79 4.70
CA PRO A 96 1.91 10.41 5.42
C PRO A 96 1.67 10.08 6.90
N ALA A 97 0.75 10.78 7.57
CA ALA A 97 0.40 10.51 8.96
C ALA A 97 -0.28 9.15 9.19
N LYS A 98 -0.50 8.37 8.13
CA LYS A 98 -0.98 6.97 8.16
C LYS A 98 0.02 5.97 7.59
N ILE A 99 1.28 6.38 7.41
CA ILE A 99 2.34 5.52 6.84
C ILE A 99 3.26 5.03 7.95
N VAL A 100 3.45 3.71 8.03
CA VAL A 100 4.43 3.07 8.91
C VAL A 100 5.57 2.51 8.08
N TYR A 101 6.81 2.70 8.54
CA TYR A 101 8.00 2.26 7.81
C TYR A 101 8.70 1.10 8.52
N SER A 102 8.59 -0.10 7.95
CA SER A 102 9.19 -1.36 8.40
C SER A 102 10.47 -1.70 7.65
N GLY A 103 11.15 -2.80 8.02
CA GLY A 103 12.29 -3.36 7.29
C GLY A 103 13.63 -3.14 7.98
N VAL A 104 14.47 -4.18 8.02
CA VAL A 104 15.75 -4.21 8.74
C VAL A 104 16.89 -3.36 8.16
N GLY A 105 16.72 -2.81 6.96
CA GLY A 105 17.79 -2.27 6.12
C GLY A 105 17.62 -0.81 5.70
N LYS A 106 16.85 -0.02 6.46
CA LYS A 106 16.55 1.39 6.11
C LYS A 106 17.85 2.19 5.98
N ARG A 107 18.02 2.88 4.85
CA ARG A 107 19.17 3.76 4.60
C ARG A 107 18.94 5.15 5.18
N GLU A 108 20.01 5.88 5.44
CA GLU A 108 19.96 7.23 6.04
C GLU A 108 19.14 8.21 5.19
N ASP A 109 19.33 8.21 3.87
CA ASP A 109 18.54 9.02 2.94
C ASP A 109 17.06 8.63 2.89
N GLU A 110 16.74 7.34 3.11
CA GLU A 110 15.34 6.91 3.23
C GLU A 110 14.73 7.34 4.56
N MET A 111 15.50 7.33 5.65
CA MET A 111 15.08 7.86 6.95
C MET A 111 14.85 9.37 6.88
N GLU A 112 15.77 10.12 6.26
CA GLU A 112 15.63 11.56 6.04
C GLU A 112 14.36 11.87 5.25
N TYR A 113 14.11 11.13 4.17
CA TYR A 113 12.91 11.31 3.34
C TYR A 113 11.62 11.04 4.12
N ALA A 114 11.58 9.94 4.88
CA ALA A 114 10.44 9.57 5.70
C ALA A 114 10.19 10.57 6.85
N LEU A 115 11.24 11.02 7.54
CA LEU A 115 11.15 12.07 8.55
C LEU A 115 10.64 13.37 7.93
N SER A 116 11.13 13.76 6.77
CA SER A 116 10.71 14.99 6.07
C SER A 116 9.25 14.95 5.59
N CYS A 117 8.70 13.74 5.38
CA CYS A 117 7.30 13.56 5.03
C CYS A 117 6.35 13.50 6.24
N ASP A 118 6.88 13.51 7.47
CA ASP A 118 6.09 13.38 8.70
C ASP A 118 5.25 12.08 8.71
N ILE A 119 5.90 10.94 8.43
CA ILE A 119 5.24 9.63 8.51
C ILE A 119 4.79 9.30 9.95
N LEU A 120 3.81 8.41 10.10
CA LEU A 120 3.26 8.05 11.41
C LEU A 120 4.31 7.47 12.37
N MET A 121 5.08 6.47 11.92
CA MET A 121 6.09 5.81 12.76
C MET A 121 7.10 5.00 11.95
N PHE A 122 8.29 4.85 12.52
CA PHE A 122 9.27 3.85 12.12
C PHE A 122 9.12 2.60 12.98
N ASN A 123 8.95 1.45 12.34
CA ASN A 123 9.08 0.14 12.99
C ASN A 123 10.57 -0.23 12.97
N VAL A 124 11.29 0.11 14.04
CA VAL A 124 12.73 -0.16 14.21
C VAL A 124 12.95 -1.62 14.61
N GLU A 125 13.87 -2.30 13.94
CA GLU A 125 14.11 -3.74 14.10
C GLU A 125 15.49 -4.08 14.71
N SER A 126 16.32 -3.06 15.02
CA SER A 126 17.58 -3.27 15.72
C SER A 126 18.02 -2.06 16.55
N HIS A 127 18.90 -2.30 17.52
CA HIS A 127 19.49 -1.22 18.32
C HIS A 127 20.33 -0.26 17.47
N GLN A 128 21.10 -0.79 16.52
CA GLN A 128 21.92 -0.01 15.59
C GLN A 128 21.07 0.91 14.73
N GLU A 129 19.92 0.41 14.27
CA GLU A 129 18.96 1.21 13.52
C GLU A 129 18.37 2.34 14.38
N LEU A 130 18.05 2.07 15.65
CA LEU A 130 17.57 3.12 16.56
C LEU A 130 18.57 4.26 16.71
N ILE A 131 19.86 3.94 16.90
CA ILE A 131 20.93 4.93 17.01
C ILE A 131 21.00 5.75 15.72
N ARG A 132 21.04 5.09 14.56
CA ARG A 132 21.09 5.76 13.25
C ARG A 132 19.89 6.67 13.03
N LEU A 133 18.68 6.21 13.33
CA LEU A 133 17.47 7.02 13.17
C LEU A 133 17.53 8.28 14.05
N ASN A 134 18.02 8.16 15.28
CA ASN A 134 18.23 9.30 16.17
C ASN A 134 19.29 10.28 15.61
N GLU A 135 20.41 9.79 15.08
CA GLU A 135 21.45 10.64 14.46
C GLU A 135 20.89 11.42 13.27
N VAL A 136 20.12 10.76 12.39
CA VAL A 136 19.47 11.39 11.24
C VAL A 136 18.45 12.44 11.69
N ALA A 137 17.59 12.11 12.68
CA ALA A 137 16.60 13.04 13.22
C ALA A 137 17.25 14.30 13.82
N GLN A 138 18.35 14.13 14.58
CA GLN A 138 19.14 15.25 15.10
C GLN A 138 19.71 16.13 13.99
N GLY A 139 20.21 15.54 12.90
CA GLY A 139 20.69 16.27 11.73
C GLY A 139 19.62 17.13 11.06
N LEU A 140 18.35 16.74 11.19
CA LEU A 140 17.19 17.48 10.67
C LEU A 140 16.50 18.38 11.71
N ASN A 141 16.98 18.42 12.96
CA ASN A 141 16.31 19.07 14.10
C ASN A 141 14.86 18.58 14.33
N LYS A 142 14.63 17.27 14.21
CA LYS A 142 13.37 16.60 14.56
C LYS A 142 13.49 15.74 15.82
#